data_AF-A0A423VK44-F1
#
_entry.id   AF-A0A423VK44-F1
#
_cell.length_a   1.000
_cell.length_b   1.000
_cell.length_c   1.000
_cell.angle_alpha   90.00
_cell.angle_beta   90.00
_cell.angle_gamma   90.00
#
_symmetry.space_group_name_H-M   'P 1'
#
loop_
_entity.id
_entity.type
_entity.pdbx_description
1 polymer ?
#
loop_
_entity_poly.entity_id
_entity_poly.type
_entity_poly.pdbx_seq_one_letter_code
_entity_poly.pdbx_strand_id
1 'polypeptide(L)'
;MYQKARLFNDDEMAAEILADHNTHPHKAKELGRGVREFDEDVWVRERYRIVEEATWLKVTRPVNDEEMKLRALLLGTGDRELVEASPFDRIWGVGFRAKDAGRNREQWGLNLLGKALMAIRERLRKEEAEMEQQDMGQMEGDKRA
;
A
#
# COMPACT_ATOMS: atom_id res chain seq x y z
N MET A 1 7.53 1.14 -9.19
CA MET A 1 8.32 2.30 -9.67
C MET A 1 7.72 2.96 -10.91
N TYR A 2 6.85 2.29 -11.68
CA TYR A 2 6.12 2.88 -12.80
C TYR A 2 5.49 4.26 -12.48
N GLN A 3 4.71 4.35 -11.41
CA GLN A 3 4.07 5.61 -11.01
C GLN A 3 5.07 6.72 -10.64
N LYS A 4 6.28 6.36 -10.17
CA LYS A 4 7.35 7.33 -9.93
C LYS A 4 7.84 7.90 -11.27
N ALA A 5 8.09 7.06 -12.26
CA ALA A 5 8.49 7.51 -13.59
C ALA A 5 7.42 8.41 -14.22
N ARG A 6 6.15 8.02 -14.12
CA ARG A 6 5.01 8.83 -14.58
C ARG A 6 4.89 10.18 -13.88
N LEU A 7 5.19 10.24 -12.58
CA LEU A 7 5.16 11.50 -11.82
C LEU A 7 6.15 12.53 -12.37
N PHE A 8 7.30 12.08 -12.88
CA PHE A 8 8.35 12.94 -13.44
C PHE A 8 8.33 12.99 -14.97
N ASN A 9 7.21 12.60 -15.60
CA ASN A 9 7.03 12.57 -17.06
C ASN A 9 8.09 11.74 -17.81
N ASP A 10 8.69 10.75 -17.14
CA ASP A 10 9.68 9.85 -17.74
C ASP A 10 9.00 8.62 -18.34
N ASP A 11 8.32 8.83 -19.48
CA ASP A 11 7.52 7.79 -20.13
C ASP A 11 8.36 6.63 -20.66
N GLU A 12 9.60 6.89 -21.06
CA GLU A 12 10.55 5.85 -21.47
C GLU A 12 10.90 4.93 -20.30
N MET A 13 11.24 5.49 -19.13
CA MET A 13 11.50 4.71 -17.93
C MET A 13 10.25 4.00 -17.42
N ALA A 14 9.07 4.64 -17.55
CA ALA A 14 7.80 4.02 -17.21
C ALA A 14 7.53 2.78 -18.07
N ALA A 15 7.78 2.87 -19.38
CA ALA A 15 7.66 1.74 -20.30
C ALA A 15 8.68 0.64 -19.99
N GLU A 16 9.93 0.99 -19.68
CA GLU A 16 10.97 0.02 -19.32
C GLU A 16 10.62 -0.76 -18.04
N ILE A 17 10.09 -0.08 -17.03
CA ILE A 17 9.64 -0.73 -15.78
C ILE A 17 8.47 -1.69 -16.03
N LEU A 18 7.62 -1.43 -17.03
CA LEU A 18 6.48 -2.29 -17.39
C LEU A 18 6.81 -3.37 -18.42
N ALA A 19 7.91 -3.24 -19.17
CA ALA A 19 8.21 -4.09 -20.32
C ALA A 19 8.30 -5.58 -19.98
N ASP A 20 8.64 -5.90 -18.73
CA ASP A 20 8.63 -7.26 -18.21
C ASP A 20 7.57 -7.38 -17.11
N HIS A 21 6.50 -8.13 -17.41
CA HIS A 21 5.39 -8.43 -16.51
C HIS A 21 5.83 -9.19 -15.25
N ASN A 22 7.02 -9.79 -15.27
CA ASN A 22 7.67 -10.45 -14.14
C ASN A 22 8.90 -9.69 -13.64
N THR A 23 8.99 -8.37 -13.90
CA THR A 23 10.09 -7.55 -13.39
C THR A 23 10.23 -7.74 -11.90
N HIS A 24 11.33 -8.37 -11.49
CA HIS A 24 11.62 -8.61 -10.08
C HIS A 24 11.64 -7.28 -9.31
N PRO A 25 11.07 -7.18 -8.10
CA PRO A 25 10.97 -5.92 -7.34
C PRO A 25 12.31 -5.18 -7.20
N HIS A 26 13.41 -5.93 -7.10
CA HIS A 26 14.77 -5.38 -7.08
C HIS A 26 15.11 -4.60 -8.35
N LYS A 27 14.86 -5.20 -9.52
CA LYS A 27 15.10 -4.58 -10.83
C LYS A 27 14.21 -3.35 -11.02
N ALA A 28 12.93 -3.44 -10.67
CA ALA A 28 12.04 -2.29 -10.72
C ALA A 28 12.54 -1.13 -9.84
N LYS A 29 13.06 -1.44 -8.63
CA LYS A 29 13.65 -0.44 -7.72
C LYS A 29 14.91 0.18 -8.29
N GLU A 30 15.76 -0.61 -8.92
CA GLU A 30 16.99 -0.16 -9.59
C GLU A 30 16.67 0.80 -10.73
N LEU A 31 15.78 0.41 -11.65
CA LEU A 31 15.26 1.29 -12.71
C LEU A 31 14.66 2.57 -12.15
N GLY A 32 13.90 2.48 -11.05
CA GLY A 32 13.33 3.64 -10.37
C GLY A 32 14.36 4.64 -9.81
N ARG A 33 15.64 4.29 -9.71
CA ARG A 33 16.73 5.23 -9.38
C ARG A 33 17.16 6.07 -10.57
N GLY A 34 16.93 5.59 -11.79
CA GLY A 34 17.29 6.26 -13.04
C GLY A 34 16.20 7.16 -13.62
N VAL A 35 15.10 7.39 -12.91
CA VAL A 35 14.03 8.30 -13.35
C VAL A 35 14.59 9.71 -13.53
N ARG A 36 14.42 10.26 -14.74
CA ARG A 36 14.84 11.62 -15.12
C ARG A 36 13.98 12.68 -14.42
N GLU A 37 14.53 13.90 -14.35
CA GLU A 37 13.85 15.07 -13.74
C GLU A 37 13.32 14.82 -12.32
N PHE A 38 13.98 13.92 -11.58
CA PHE A 38 13.58 13.56 -10.23
C PHE A 38 13.76 14.74 -9.27
N ASP A 39 12.65 15.11 -8.63
CA ASP A 39 12.62 16.10 -7.55
C ASP A 39 12.23 15.39 -6.23
N GLU A 40 13.08 15.53 -5.22
CA GLU A 40 12.88 14.85 -3.94
C GLU A 40 11.68 15.40 -3.17
N ASP A 41 11.42 16.70 -3.21
CA ASP A 41 10.31 17.33 -2.47
C ASP A 41 8.96 16.93 -3.08
N VAL A 42 8.89 16.92 -4.41
CA VAL A 42 7.75 16.36 -5.15
C VAL A 42 7.56 14.89 -4.79
N TRP A 43 8.63 14.10 -4.77
CA TRP A 43 8.53 12.69 -4.41
C TRP A 43 8.06 12.49 -2.97
N VAL A 44 8.61 13.23 -2.00
CA VAL A 44 8.22 13.15 -0.58
C VAL A 44 6.74 13.46 -0.41
N ARG A 45 6.21 14.45 -1.15
CA ARG A 45 4.80 14.81 -1.14
C ARG A 45 3.89 13.72 -1.72
N GLU A 46 4.28 13.11 -2.84
CA GLU A 46 3.41 12.20 -3.59
C GLU A 46 3.57 10.71 -3.23
N ARG A 47 4.74 10.30 -2.71
CA ARG A 47 5.09 8.87 -2.51
C ARG A 47 4.07 8.10 -1.68
N TYR A 48 3.49 8.75 -0.67
CA TYR A 48 2.53 8.11 0.23
C TYR A 48 1.26 7.72 -0.55
N ARG A 49 0.63 8.69 -1.21
CA ARG A 49 -0.56 8.47 -2.03
C ARG A 49 -0.33 7.39 -3.09
N ILE A 50 0.81 7.45 -3.79
CA ILE A 50 1.15 6.49 -4.84
C ILE A 50 1.20 5.05 -4.30
N VAL A 51 1.86 4.83 -3.16
CA VAL A 51 1.99 3.49 -2.57
C VAL A 51 0.69 3.02 -1.92
N GLU A 52 -0.06 3.93 -1.30
CA GLU A 52 -1.38 3.63 -0.77
C GLU A 52 -2.33 3.17 -1.88
N GLU A 53 -2.38 3.89 -3.01
CA GLU A 53 -3.19 3.51 -4.17
C GLU A 53 -2.74 2.16 -4.78
N ALA A 54 -1.43 1.95 -4.95
CA ALA A 54 -0.92 0.69 -5.44
C ALA A 54 -1.24 -0.49 -4.51
N THR A 55 -1.16 -0.27 -3.19
CA THR A 55 -1.47 -1.28 -2.18
C THR A 55 -2.98 -1.56 -2.14
N TRP A 56 -3.81 -0.51 -2.26
CA TRP A 56 -5.25 -0.65 -2.41
C TRP A 56 -5.61 -1.56 -3.59
N LEU A 57 -5.05 -1.27 -4.77
CA LEU A 57 -5.28 -2.08 -5.97
C LEU A 57 -4.81 -3.53 -5.78
N LYS A 58 -3.65 -3.74 -5.13
CA LYS A 58 -3.14 -5.09 -4.85
C LYS A 58 -4.07 -5.89 -3.93
N VAL A 59 -4.71 -5.24 -2.97
CA VAL A 59 -5.63 -5.90 -2.02
C VAL A 59 -7.02 -6.11 -2.61
N THR A 60 -7.48 -5.22 -3.50
CA THR A 60 -8.85 -5.24 -4.05
C THR A 60 -8.98 -5.85 -5.44
N ARG A 61 -7.87 -5.96 -6.18
CA ARG A 61 -7.80 -6.55 -7.52
C ARG A 61 -6.68 -7.58 -7.59
N PRO A 62 -6.76 -8.65 -6.79
CA PRO A 62 -5.72 -9.67 -6.77
C PRO A 62 -5.62 -10.36 -8.13
N VAL A 63 -4.40 -10.56 -8.62
CA VAL A 63 -4.16 -11.25 -9.91
C VAL A 63 -3.59 -12.66 -9.74
N ASN A 64 -3.30 -13.06 -8.51
CA ASN A 64 -2.78 -14.39 -8.16
C ASN A 64 -3.29 -14.86 -6.79
N ASP A 65 -3.12 -16.15 -6.49
CA ASP A 65 -3.62 -16.80 -5.27
C ASP A 65 -3.02 -16.25 -3.97
N GLU A 66 -1.79 -15.73 -4.02
CA GLU A 66 -1.17 -15.09 -2.86
C GLU A 66 -1.87 -13.77 -2.54
N GLU A 67 -2.16 -12.97 -3.57
CA GLU A 67 -2.86 -11.70 -3.45
C GLU A 67 -4.31 -11.86 -3.01
N MET A 68 -5.00 -12.94 -3.42
CA MET A 68 -6.38 -13.21 -3.00
C MET A 68 -6.55 -13.28 -1.48
N LYS A 69 -5.49 -13.66 -0.76
CA LYS A 69 -5.50 -13.79 0.70
C LYS A 69 -5.24 -12.45 1.41
N LEU A 70 -4.71 -11.44 0.73
CA LEU A 70 -4.25 -10.20 1.36
C LEU A 70 -5.38 -9.42 2.03
N ARG A 71 -6.57 -9.38 1.42
CA ARG A 71 -7.74 -8.71 1.99
C ARG A 71 -8.11 -9.30 3.36
N ALA A 72 -8.25 -10.63 3.42
CA ALA A 72 -8.58 -11.34 4.64
C ALA A 72 -7.47 -11.22 5.70
N LEU A 73 -6.21 -11.32 5.28
CA LEU A 73 -5.06 -11.14 6.17
C LEU A 73 -5.04 -9.74 6.79
N LEU A 74 -5.28 -8.70 5.99
CA LEU A 74 -5.27 -7.32 6.44
C LEU A 74 -6.42 -7.05 7.42
N LEU A 75 -7.64 -7.50 7.12
CA LEU A 75 -8.78 -7.39 8.04
C LEU A 75 -8.55 -8.19 9.34
N GLY A 76 -7.96 -9.38 9.23
CA GLY A 76 -7.57 -10.23 10.37
C GLY A 76 -6.51 -9.61 11.30
N THR A 77 -5.91 -8.48 10.92
CA THR A 77 -5.05 -7.73 11.84
C THR A 77 -5.83 -7.05 12.98
N GLY A 78 -7.15 -6.91 12.84
CA GLY A 78 -8.00 -6.24 13.83
C GLY A 78 -7.59 -4.78 13.98
N ASP A 79 -7.50 -4.30 15.22
CA ASP A 79 -7.12 -2.89 15.50
C ASP A 79 -5.64 -2.72 15.83
N ARG A 80 -4.82 -3.77 15.61
CA ARG A 80 -3.38 -3.71 15.89
C ARG A 80 -2.69 -2.68 15.00
N GLU A 81 -1.73 -1.96 15.58
CA GLU A 81 -0.82 -1.11 14.83
C GLU A 81 0.12 -1.98 13.97
N LEU A 82 0.16 -1.70 12.66
CA LEU A 82 1.04 -2.40 11.74
C LEU A 82 2.36 -1.64 11.60
N VAL A 83 3.46 -2.37 11.77
CA VAL A 83 4.80 -1.79 11.86
C VAL A 83 5.77 -2.55 10.97
N GLU A 84 6.32 -1.88 9.97
CA GLU A 84 7.36 -2.43 9.11
C GLU A 84 8.72 -2.34 9.83
N ALA A 85 9.12 -3.45 10.44
CA ALA A 85 10.30 -3.55 11.29
C ALA A 85 11.61 -3.79 10.50
N SER A 86 11.89 -2.86 9.58
CA SER A 86 13.12 -2.83 8.80
C SER A 86 14.18 -1.94 9.46
N PRO A 87 15.38 -2.46 9.79
CA PRO A 87 16.47 -1.63 10.33
C PRO A 87 17.11 -0.71 9.28
N PHE A 88 16.86 -0.94 8.00
CA PHE A 88 17.48 -0.21 6.89
C PHE A 88 16.54 0.80 6.23
N ASP A 89 15.29 0.87 6.70
CA ASP A 89 14.27 1.75 6.14
C ASP A 89 13.61 2.58 7.24
N ARG A 90 13.84 3.89 7.20
CA ARG A 90 13.23 4.87 8.12
C ARG A 90 12.08 5.66 7.47
N ILE A 91 11.73 5.36 6.23
CA ILE A 91 10.63 6.01 5.50
C ILE A 91 9.43 5.07 5.50
N TRP A 92 9.56 3.89 4.88
CA TRP A 92 8.49 2.91 4.86
C TRP A 92 8.46 2.07 6.13
N GLY A 93 9.62 1.89 6.76
CA GLY A 93 9.78 1.20 8.04
C GLY A 93 10.11 2.11 9.22
N VAL A 94 10.33 1.46 10.37
CA VAL A 94 10.66 2.14 11.64
C VAL A 94 12.16 2.31 11.89
N GLY A 95 13.04 1.75 11.06
CA GLY A 95 14.49 1.81 11.29
C GLY A 95 15.01 0.89 12.39
N PHE A 96 14.22 -0.08 12.84
CA PHE A 96 14.60 -1.04 13.87
C PHE A 96 14.14 -2.45 13.49
N ARG A 97 14.87 -3.47 13.95
CA ARG A 97 14.41 -4.87 13.90
C ARG A 97 13.22 -5.04 14.84
N ALA A 98 12.37 -6.04 14.58
CA ALA A 98 11.14 -6.27 15.35
C ALA A 98 11.36 -6.34 16.88
N LYS A 99 12.42 -7.03 17.32
CA LYS A 99 12.78 -7.15 18.74
C LYS A 99 13.15 -5.82 19.42
N ASP A 100 13.56 -4.82 18.64
CA ASP A 100 14.06 -3.53 19.10
C ASP A 100 13.06 -2.40 18.87
N ALA A 101 12.07 -2.59 17.99
CA ALA A 101 11.12 -1.56 17.60
C ALA A 101 10.31 -1.05 18.80
N GLY A 102 9.74 -1.94 19.62
CA GLY A 102 8.88 -1.53 20.73
C GLY A 102 9.57 -0.60 21.75
N ARG A 103 10.82 -0.90 22.10
CA ARG A 103 11.60 -0.10 23.07
C ARG A 103 12.15 1.22 22.52
N ASN A 104 12.15 1.40 21.19
CA ASN A 104 12.67 2.59 20.53
C ASN A 104 11.57 3.40 19.82
N ARG A 105 10.31 3.32 20.30
CA ARG A 105 9.15 3.95 19.65
C ARG A 105 9.36 5.43 19.33
N GLU A 106 9.95 6.19 20.25
CA GLU A 106 10.22 7.63 20.08
C GLU A 106 11.23 7.93 18.98
N GLN A 107 12.06 6.94 18.61
CA GLN A 107 13.09 7.07 17.58
C GLN A 107 12.68 6.44 16.26
N TRP A 108 11.42 6.08 16.07
CA TRP A 108 10.97 5.43 14.84
C TRP A 108 11.17 6.31 13.60
N GLY A 109 11.38 5.64 12.48
CA GLY A 109 11.11 6.19 11.16
C GLY A 109 9.62 6.47 10.95
N LEU A 110 9.25 6.83 9.73
CA LEU A 110 7.90 7.29 9.41
C LEU A 110 6.85 6.16 9.38
N ASN A 111 7.27 4.90 9.21
CA ASN A 111 6.41 3.72 9.09
C ASN A 111 5.27 3.93 8.07
N LEU A 112 5.58 4.54 6.91
CA LEU A 112 4.56 4.89 5.92
C LEU A 112 3.81 3.66 5.38
N LEU A 113 4.46 2.49 5.30
CA LEU A 113 3.80 1.26 4.84
C LEU A 113 2.75 0.79 5.83
N GLY A 114 3.09 0.77 7.13
CA GLY A 114 2.15 0.43 8.19
C GLY A 114 0.94 1.37 8.19
N LYS A 115 1.18 2.67 8.04
CA LYS A 115 0.11 3.68 7.92
C LYS A 115 -0.80 3.44 6.72
N ALA A 116 -0.24 3.18 5.54
CA ALA A 116 -1.02 2.89 4.33
C ALA A 116 -1.87 1.63 4.48
N LEU A 117 -1.30 0.55 5.05
CA LEU A 117 -2.05 -0.69 5.30
C LEU A 117 -3.21 -0.47 6.28
N MET A 118 -3.00 0.29 7.35
CA MET A 118 -4.05 0.62 8.30
C MET A 118 -5.14 1.51 7.67
N ALA A 119 -4.78 2.50 6.86
CA ALA A 119 -5.75 3.32 6.13
C ALA A 119 -6.61 2.48 5.16
N ILE A 120 -5.98 1.56 4.43
CA ILE A 120 -6.66 0.61 3.55
C ILE A 120 -7.59 -0.32 4.35
N ARG A 121 -7.15 -0.82 5.51
CA ARG A 121 -7.98 -1.64 6.40
C ARG A 121 -9.26 -0.92 6.80
N GLU A 122 -9.15 0.34 7.22
CA GLU A 122 -10.33 1.14 7.59
C GLU A 122 -11.25 1.39 6.40
N ARG A 123 -10.70 1.62 5.21
CA ARG A 123 -11.50 1.75 3.99
C ARG A 123 -12.25 0.46 3.65
N LEU A 124 -11.60 -0.71 3.75
CA LEU A 124 -12.23 -2.00 3.50
C LEU A 124 -13.37 -2.26 4.49
N ARG A 125 -13.18 -1.95 5.78
CA ARG A 125 -14.21 -2.07 6.81
C ARG A 125 -15.42 -1.20 6.50
N LYS A 126 -15.19 0.03 6.04
CA LYS A 126 -16.25 0.94 5.64
C LYS A 126 -17.04 0.39 4.45
N GLU A 127 -16.36 -0.15 3.44
CA GLU A 127 -17.01 -0.79 2.28
C GLU A 127 -17.83 -2.02 2.71
N GLU A 128 -17.34 -2.87 3.62
CA GLU A 128 -18.11 -4.00 4.19
C GLU A 128 -19.37 -3.54 4.93
N ALA A 129 -19.24 -2.54 5.80
CA ALA A 129 -20.37 -2.02 6.56
C ALA A 129 -21.42 -1.36 5.67
N GLU A 130 -21.03 -0.69 4.58
CA GLU A 130 -21.94 -0.10 3.60
C GLU A 130 -22.69 -1.18 2.80
N MET A 131 -22.01 -2.26 2.40
CA MET A 131 -22.63 -3.40 1.73
C MET A 131 -23.64 -4.12 2.64
N GLU A 132 -23.28 -4.38 3.89
CA GLU A 132 -24.18 -5.01 4.87
C GLU A 132 -25.45 -4.17 5.13
N GLN A 133 -25.32 -2.85 5.20
CA GLN A 133 -26.45 -1.93 5.36
C GLN A 133 -27.38 -1.93 4.14
N GLN A 134 -26.81 -2.02 2.93
CA GLN A 134 -27.59 -2.09 1.69
C GLN A 134 -28.36 -3.41 1.59
N ASP A 135 -27.73 -4.53 1.93
CA ASP A 135 -28.36 -5.85 1.91
C ASP A 135 -29.51 -5.96 2.92
N MET A 136 -29.33 -5.42 4.14
CA MET A 136 -30.42 -5.38 5.13
C MET A 136 -31.60 -4.51 4.67
N GLY A 137 -31.33 -3.36 4.05
CA GLY A 137 -32.37 -2.48 3.52
C GLY A 137 -33.18 -3.12 2.39
N GLN A 138 -32.53 -3.90 1.51
CA GLN A 138 -33.22 -4.64 0.44
C GLN A 138 -34.08 -5.78 1.00
N MET A 139 -33.59 -6.55 1.97
CA MET A 139 -34.38 -7.61 2.61
C MET A 139 -35.61 -7.09 3.37
N GLU A 140 -35.55 -5.89 3.95
CA GLU A 140 -36.70 -5.27 4.61
C GLU A 140 -37.72 -4.71 3.60
N GLY A 141 -37.27 -4.24 2.43
CA GLY A 141 -38.12 -3.80 1.33
C GLY A 141 -38.92 -4.94 0.71
N ASP A 142 -38.24 -6.06 0.40
CA ASP A 142 -38.86 -7.25 -0.21
C ASP A 142 -39.89 -7.94 0.71
N LYS A 143 -39.75 -7.83 2.04
CA LYS A 143 -40.74 -8.34 2.99
C LYS A 143 -42.01 -7.49 3.10
N ARG A 144 -42.02 -6.28 2.54
CA ARG A 144 -43.13 -5.32 2.60
C ARG A 144 -43.86 -5.16 1.26
N ALA A 145 -43.34 -5.75 0.17
CA ALA A 145 -43.96 -5.81 -1.15
C ALA A 145 -44.82 -7.09 -1.30
#